data_AF-A0A9D0LYY3-F1
#
_entry.id   AF-A0A9D0LYY3-F1
#
_cell.length_a   1.000
_cell.length_b   1.000
_cell.length_c   1.000
_cell.angle_alpha   90.00
_cell.angle_beta   90.00
_cell.angle_gamma   90.00
#
_symmetry.space_group_name_H-M   'P 1'
#
loop_
_entity.id
_entity.type
_entity.pdbx_description
1 polymer ?
#
loop_
_entity_poly.entity_id
_entity_poly.type
_entity_poly.pdbx_seq_one_letter_code
_entity_poly.pdbx_strand_id
1 'polypeptide(L)'
;VIAGDTFETITQALAMLRTQHEKAYFFIHPPFSIREGHEDIYDNMISLIERLPRELVQLITIEHMTALELPESIGPYALQKRKKFGKTSLSYYD
;
A
#
# COMPACT_ATOMS: atom_id res chain seq x y z
N VAL A 1 18.07 -1.50 -15.14
CA VAL A 1 16.82 -1.45 -14.35
C VAL A 1 16.37 -0.01 -14.35
N ILE A 2 15.25 0.33 -14.97
CA ILE A 2 14.60 1.61 -14.65
C ILE A 2 13.94 1.37 -13.30
N ALA A 3 14.61 1.77 -12.23
CA ALA A 3 13.99 1.83 -10.92
C ALA A 3 12.97 2.98 -10.98
N GLY A 4 11.69 2.66 -11.10
CA GLY A 4 10.63 3.63 -10.89
C GLY A 4 10.40 3.73 -9.40
N ASP A 5 10.78 4.84 -8.80
CA ASP A 5 10.39 5.12 -7.42
C ASP A 5 8.86 5.29 -7.37
N THR A 6 8.15 4.31 -6.81
CA THR A 6 6.69 4.37 -6.68
C THR A 6 6.25 5.58 -5.87
N PHE A 7 7.03 6.03 -4.89
CA PHE A 7 6.69 7.19 -4.06
C PHE A 7 6.60 8.48 -4.88
N GLU A 8 7.36 8.57 -5.98
CA GLU A 8 7.31 9.68 -6.94
C GLU A 8 6.31 9.42 -8.07
N THR A 9 6.35 8.22 -8.66
CA THR A 9 5.65 7.90 -9.91
C THR A 9 4.15 7.62 -9.74
N ILE A 10 3.68 7.31 -8.52
CA ILE A 10 2.26 7.01 -8.27
C ILE A 10 1.33 8.17 -8.66
N THR A 11 1.82 9.41 -8.60
CA THR A 11 1.07 10.60 -9.00
C THR A 11 0.61 10.54 -10.46
N GLN A 12 1.42 9.95 -11.35
CA GLN A 12 1.09 9.77 -12.77
C GLN A 12 -0.04 8.75 -12.95
N ALA A 13 0.00 7.64 -12.20
CA ALA A 13 -1.07 6.64 -12.21
C ALA A 13 -2.39 7.24 -11.68
N LEU A 14 -2.34 8.03 -10.61
CA LEU A 14 -3.53 8.71 -10.07
C LEU A 14 -4.11 9.73 -11.06
N ALA A 15 -3.26 10.47 -11.78
CA ALA A 15 -3.71 11.41 -12.82
C ALA A 15 -4.40 10.69 -13.99
N MET A 16 -3.88 9.53 -14.39
CA MET A 16 -4.50 8.68 -15.41
C MET A 16 -5.88 8.19 -14.96
N LEU A 17 -6.00 7.63 -13.75
CA LEU A 17 -7.27 7.17 -13.18
C LEU A 17 -8.31 8.28 -13.10
N ARG A 18 -7.90 9.49 -12.69
CA ARG A 18 -8.77 10.68 -12.69
C ARG A 18 -9.30 11.00 -14.08
N THR A 19 -8.43 10.96 -15.08
CA THR A 19 -8.78 11.27 -16.48
C THR A 19 -9.75 10.25 -17.06
N GLN A 20 -9.60 8.98 -16.65
CA GLN A 20 -10.45 7.88 -17.09
C GLN A 20 -11.74 7.73 -16.26
N HIS A 21 -11.88 8.51 -15.17
CA HIS A 21 -12.95 8.36 -14.19
C HIS A 21 -13.04 6.93 -13.60
N GLU A 22 -11.90 6.29 -13.39
CA GLU A 22 -11.79 4.92 -12.90
C GLU A 22 -11.24 4.86 -11.48
N LYS A 23 -11.57 3.77 -10.78
CA LYS A 23 -10.96 3.39 -9.50
C LYS A 23 -10.02 2.21 -9.71
N ALA A 24 -8.99 2.13 -8.88
CA ALA A 24 -8.01 1.05 -8.93
C ALA A 24 -7.97 0.22 -7.65
N TYR A 25 -7.60 -1.05 -7.83
CA TYR A 25 -7.12 -1.91 -6.76
C TYR A 25 -5.61 -1.68 -6.62
N PHE A 26 -5.16 -1.31 -5.43
CA PHE A 26 -3.74 -1.11 -5.13
C PHE A 26 -3.20 -2.34 -4.43
N PHE A 27 -2.22 -3.01 -5.05
CA PHE A 27 -1.50 -4.12 -4.44
C PHE A 27 -0.10 -3.65 -4.04
N ILE A 28 0.22 -3.70 -2.75
CA ILE A 28 1.43 -3.13 -2.17
C ILE A 28 2.20 -4.24 -1.48
N HIS A 29 3.44 -4.46 -1.90
CA HIS A 29 4.33 -5.50 -1.37
C HIS A 29 5.71 -4.89 -1.11
N PRO A 30 5.88 -4.18 0.01
CA PRO A 30 7.17 -3.59 0.34
C PRO A 30 8.20 -4.69 0.64
N PRO A 31 9.50 -4.45 0.39
CA PRO A 31 10.54 -5.31 0.94
C PRO A 31 10.42 -5.38 2.48
N PHE A 32 10.88 -6.48 3.06
CA PHE A 32 10.85 -6.64 4.51
C PHE A 32 11.81 -5.68 5.22
N SER A 33 11.36 -5.04 6.30
CA SER A 33 12.17 -4.10 7.10
C SER A 33 13.38 -4.73 7.77
N ILE A 34 13.41 -6.06 7.91
CA ILE A 34 14.59 -6.78 8.41
C ILE A 34 15.78 -6.75 7.42
N ARG A 35 15.58 -6.22 6.21
CA ARG A 35 16.64 -6.05 5.22
C ARG A 35 17.29 -4.69 5.44
N GLU A 36 18.62 -4.68 5.56
CA GLU A 36 19.44 -3.49 5.74
C GLU A 36 19.08 -2.40 4.70
N GLY A 37 18.91 -1.15 5.16
CA GLY A 37 18.54 -0.01 4.31
C GLY A 37 17.04 0.13 3.99
N HIS A 38 16.18 -0.65 4.67
CA HIS A 38 14.72 -0.57 4.53
C HIS A 38 14.01 -0.33 5.87
N GLU A 39 14.67 0.33 6.84
CA GLU A 39 14.05 0.59 8.15
C GLU A 39 12.74 1.39 8.01
N ASP A 40 12.72 2.40 7.14
CA ASP A 40 11.59 3.31 6.98
C ASP A 40 10.56 2.87 5.92
N ILE A 41 10.71 1.68 5.32
CA ILE A 41 9.90 1.30 4.16
C ILE A 41 8.41 1.18 4.48
N TYR A 42 8.07 0.71 5.67
CA TYR A 42 6.68 0.59 6.10
C TYR A 42 6.07 1.95 6.45
N ASP A 43 6.85 2.86 7.03
CA ASP A 43 6.38 4.22 7.33
C ASP A 43 6.14 5.02 6.04
N ASN A 44 7.04 4.89 5.06
CA ASN A 44 6.87 5.47 3.74
C ASN A 44 5.66 4.87 3.01
N MET A 45 5.47 3.55 3.10
CA MET A 45 4.29 2.88 2.56
C MET A 45 2.98 3.39 3.20
N ILE A 46 2.94 3.49 4.53
CA ILE A 46 1.78 4.01 5.27
C ILE A 46 1.50 5.45 4.80
N SER A 47 2.52 6.31 4.79
CA SER A 47 2.40 7.70 4.34
C SER A 47 1.89 7.82 2.89
N LEU A 48 2.32 6.90 2.01
CA LEU A 48 1.82 6.84 0.64
C LEU A 48 0.33 6.47 0.60
N ILE A 49 -0.08 5.47 1.37
CA ILE A 49 -1.48 5.04 1.47
C ILE A 49 -2.36 6.17 2.02
N GLU A 50 -1.93 6.87 3.07
CA GLU A 50 -2.68 7.99 3.65
C GLU A 50 -3.00 9.10 2.64
N ARG A 51 -2.09 9.30 1.68
CA ARG A 51 -2.22 10.30 0.62
C ARG A 51 -3.03 9.81 -0.59
N LEU A 52 -3.41 8.53 -0.66
CA LEU A 52 -4.21 8.06 -1.77
C LEU A 52 -5.61 8.71 -1.72
N PRO A 53 -6.12 9.21 -2.87
CA PRO A 53 -7.44 9.81 -2.89
C PRO A 53 -8.53 8.73 -2.82
N ARG A 54 -9.42 8.83 -1.82
CA ARG A 54 -10.49 7.85 -1.57
C ARG A 54 -11.38 7.62 -2.80
N GLU A 55 -11.58 8.64 -3.63
CA GLU A 55 -12.39 8.56 -4.84
C GLU A 55 -11.77 7.70 -5.94
N LEU A 56 -10.45 7.45 -5.90
CA LEU A 56 -9.70 6.67 -6.90
C LEU A 56 -9.35 5.26 -6.41
N VAL A 57 -9.61 4.95 -5.15
CA VAL A 57 -9.27 3.66 -4.55
C VAL A 57 -10.51 2.80 -4.44
N GLN A 58 -10.43 1.60 -5.00
CA GLN A 58 -11.44 0.56 -4.85
C GLN A 58 -11.13 -0.36 -3.66
N LEU A 59 -9.85 -0.69 -3.47
CA LEU A 59 -9.35 -1.54 -2.38
C LEU A 59 -7.82 -1.44 -2.34
N ILE A 60 -7.23 -1.52 -1.15
CA ILE A 60 -5.79 -1.63 -0.95
C ILE A 60 -5.50 -3.00 -0.35
N THR A 61 -4.60 -3.75 -0.96
CA THR A 61 -4.10 -5.03 -0.44
C THR A 61 -2.62 -4.88 -0.14
N ILE A 62 -2.23 -5.13 1.12
CA ILE A 62 -0.85 -5.07 1.58
C ILE A 62 -0.39 -6.48 1.89
N GLU A 63 0.66 -6.95 1.21
CA GLU A 63 1.37 -8.17 1.58
C GLU A 63 2.54 -7.83 2.50
N HIS A 64 2.57 -8.44 3.69
CA HIS A 64 3.59 -8.16 4.70
C HIS A 64 3.93 -9.42 5.52
N MET A 65 4.99 -9.35 6.33
CA MET A 65 5.32 -10.43 7.26
C MET A 65 4.21 -10.61 8.29
N THR A 66 3.85 -11.85 8.63
CA THR A 66 2.81 -12.14 9.63
C THR A 66 3.12 -11.56 11.02
N ALA A 67 4.40 -11.36 11.36
CA ALA A 67 4.82 -10.76 12.62
C ALA A 67 4.68 -9.23 12.66
N LEU A 68 4.47 -8.58 11.51
CA LEU A 68 4.23 -7.16 11.43
C LEU A 68 2.75 -6.88 11.69
N GLU A 69 2.47 -6.10 12.72
CA GLU A 69 1.13 -5.56 12.97
C GLU A 69 0.99 -4.21 12.25
N LEU A 70 0.08 -4.15 11.29
CA LEU A 70 -0.32 -2.91 10.63
C LEU A 70 -1.49 -2.26 11.39
N PRO A 71 -1.60 -0.92 11.39
CA PRO A 71 -2.66 -0.21 12.12
C PRO A 71 -4.05 -0.56 11.59
N GLU A 72 -5.07 -0.46 12.44
CA GLU A 72 -6.48 -0.72 12.04
C GLU A 72 -7.02 0.32 11.05
N SER A 73 -6.37 1.48 10.95
CA SER A 73 -6.67 2.53 9.98
C SER A 73 -5.39 3.16 9.43
N ILE A 74 -5.43 3.56 8.16
CA ILE A 74 -4.38 4.32 7.49
C ILE A 74 -5.07 5.46 6.76
N GLY A 75 -4.97 6.69 7.28
CA GLY A 75 -5.68 7.85 6.75
C GLY A 75 -7.19 7.59 6.65
N PRO A 76 -7.82 7.73 5.46
CA PRO A 76 -9.25 7.49 5.30
C PRO A 76 -9.62 6.00 5.15
N TYR A 77 -8.68 5.06 5.22
CA TYR A 77 -8.91 3.64 4.95
C TYR A 77 -8.94 2.81 6.23
N ALA A 78 -9.91 1.90 6.35
CA ALA A 78 -10.05 1.00 7.49
C ALA A 78 -9.70 -0.44 7.13
N LEU A 79 -9.06 -1.17 8.05
CA LEU A 79 -8.72 -2.58 7.89
C LEU A 79 -10.01 -3.42 7.90
N GLN A 80 -10.29 -4.10 6.79
CA GLN A 80 -11.48 -4.93 6.63
C GLN A 80 -11.24 -6.38 7.02
N LYS A 81 -10.10 -6.93 6.62
CA LYS A 81 -9.74 -8.32 6.91
C LYS A 81 -8.25 -8.55 6.81
N ARG A 82 -7.79 -9.61 7.49
CA ARG A 82 -6.44 -10.14 7.40
C ARG A 82 -6.48 -11.63 7.08
N LYS A 83 -5.63 -12.08 6.15
CA LYS A 83 -5.46 -13.49 5.80
C LYS A 83 -4.00 -13.89 5.97
N LYS A 84 -3.75 -14.96 6.74
CA LYS A 84 -2.39 -15.47 7.02
C LYS A 84 -2.02 -16.60 6.06
N PHE A 85 -0.81 -16.56 5.53
CA PHE A 85 -0.21 -17.54 4.63
C PHE A 85 1.19 -17.91 5.14
N GLY A 86 1.24 -18.70 6.21
CA GLY A 86 2.50 -19.03 6.87
C GLY A 86 3.22 -17.77 7.37
N LYS A 87 4.37 -17.44 6.77
CA LYS A 87 5.21 -16.31 7.17
C LYS A 87 4.74 -14.96 6.61
N THR A 88 3.81 -14.93 5.65
CA THR A 88 3.23 -13.70 5.11
C THR A 88 1.75 -13.58 5.46
N SER A 89 1.25 -12.35 5.42
CA SER A 89 -0.16 -12.01 5.61
C SER A 89 -0.59 -11.00 4.55
N LEU A 90 -1.84 -11.11 4.11
CA LEU A 90 -2.52 -10.11 3.30
C LEU A 90 -3.47 -9.33 4.20
N SER A 91 -3.29 -8.01 4.28
CA SER A 91 -4.21 -7.08 4.93
C SER A 91 -4.94 -6.27 3.87
N TYR A 92 -6.26 -6.13 4.01
CA TYR A 92 -7.12 -5.45 3.04
C TYR A 92 -7.75 -4.22 3.68
N TYR A 93 -7.57 -3.06 3.06
CA TYR A 93 -8.12 -1.78 3.51
C TYR A 93 -9.04 -1.20 2.44
N ASP A 94 -10.15 -0.59 2.85
CA ASP A 94 -11.04 0.09 1.92
C ASP A 94 -11.49 1.47 2.35
#